data_AF-A0A6A4SYH1-F1
#
_entry.id   AF-A0A6A4SYH1-F1
#
_cell.length_a   1.000
_cell.length_b   1.000
_cell.length_c   1.000
_cell.angle_alpha   90.00
_cell.angle_beta   90.00
_cell.angle_gamma   90.00
#
_symmetry.space_group_name_H-M   'P 1'
#
loop_
_entity.id
_entity.type
_entity.pdbx_description
1 polymer ?
#
loop_
_entity_poly.entity_id
_entity_poly.type
_entity_poly.pdbx_seq_one_letter_code
_entity_poly.pdbx_strand_id
1 'polypeptide(L)'
;MELPPLPSDTTELHAQDNRLTSVSPGLFDGLVGLKRVSLSGNPFHCDCRIQYLRNWLLKNRAIVLKEPTCASPSSVAQRAITELADDHFSSCVLASCTGGTYNTVVGVMLCCLIALLLWSLRLAKSSTITLYIDDRHTGLEADSLPSLRPTHRRRLHTTLSEVRVDLNSFSCAETLERPLINMELLPQVLDMLNKKHNIKIKNT
;
A
#
# COMPACT_ATOMS: atom_id res chain seq x y z
N MET A 1 -7.03 -27.88 -7.69
CA MET A 1 -7.81 -28.47 -8.80
C MET A 1 -9.09 -27.66 -8.91
N GLU A 2 -9.46 -27.23 -10.11
CA GLU A 2 -10.68 -26.47 -10.36
C GLU A 2 -11.65 -27.30 -11.20
N LEU A 3 -12.95 -26.98 -11.12
CA LEU A 3 -13.98 -27.63 -11.92
C LEU A 3 -13.86 -27.18 -13.38
N PRO A 4 -13.98 -28.09 -14.36
CA PRO A 4 -14.09 -27.71 -15.76
C PRO A 4 -15.41 -26.97 -16.02
N PRO A 5 -15.53 -26.26 -17.16
CA PRO A 5 -16.80 -25.69 -17.58
C PRO A 5 -17.87 -26.79 -17.70
N LEU A 6 -19.05 -26.50 -17.13
CA LEU A 6 -20.18 -27.43 -17.04
C LEU A 6 -21.24 -27.09 -18.12
N PRO A 7 -21.91 -28.09 -18.72
CA PRO A 7 -23.04 -27.88 -19.62
C PRO A 7 -24.21 -27.16 -18.90
N SER A 8 -24.91 -26.26 -19.60
CA SER A 8 -26.01 -25.47 -19.01
C SER A 8 -27.26 -26.27 -18.63
N ASP A 9 -27.42 -27.46 -19.21
CA ASP A 9 -28.50 -28.42 -18.95
C ASP A 9 -28.20 -29.38 -17.78
N THR A 10 -27.06 -29.20 -17.10
CA THR A 10 -26.68 -30.03 -15.95
C THR A 10 -27.73 -29.97 -14.83
N THR A 11 -28.29 -31.13 -14.48
CA THR A 11 -29.32 -31.26 -13.43
C THR A 11 -28.75 -31.75 -12.10
N GLU A 12 -27.71 -32.58 -12.12
CA GLU A 12 -27.05 -33.09 -10.92
C GLU A 12 -25.53 -32.94 -11.05
N LEU A 13 -24.88 -32.45 -9.99
CA LEU A 13 -23.43 -32.28 -9.91
C LEU A 13 -22.89 -33.06 -8.70
N HIS A 14 -22.14 -34.12 -8.98
CA HIS A 14 -21.50 -34.98 -7.98
C HIS A 14 -19.98 -34.72 -7.98
N ALA A 15 -19.51 -33.85 -7.08
CA ALA A 15 -18.12 -33.45 -6.98
C ALA A 15 -17.56 -33.58 -5.56
N GLN A 16 -18.17 -34.39 -4.71
CA GLN A 16 -17.68 -34.71 -3.37
C GLN A 16 -16.34 -35.44 -3.38
N ASP A 17 -15.60 -35.38 -2.27
CA ASP A 17 -14.38 -36.14 -2.01
C ASP A 17 -13.29 -35.97 -3.09
N ASN A 18 -13.26 -34.77 -3.69
CA ASN A 18 -12.25 -34.36 -4.66
C ASN A 18 -11.22 -33.43 -4.01
N ARG A 19 -10.33 -32.85 -4.83
CA ARG A 19 -9.28 -31.91 -4.39
C ARG A 19 -9.59 -30.47 -4.78
N LEU A 20 -10.88 -30.10 -4.77
CA LEU A 20 -11.30 -28.73 -5.03
C LEU A 20 -10.93 -27.83 -3.87
N THR A 21 -10.28 -26.72 -4.17
CA THR A 21 -9.88 -25.72 -3.17
C THR A 21 -10.75 -24.47 -3.23
N SER A 22 -11.37 -24.21 -4.37
CA SER A 22 -12.25 -23.08 -4.64
C SER A 22 -13.13 -23.40 -5.85
N VAL A 23 -14.16 -22.59 -6.07
CA VAL A 23 -14.98 -22.60 -7.29
C VAL A 23 -14.85 -21.24 -7.94
N SER A 24 -14.55 -21.23 -9.24
CA SER A 24 -14.38 -19.99 -10.00
C SER A 24 -15.68 -19.18 -10.02
N PRO A 25 -15.62 -17.86 -9.86
CA PRO A 25 -16.81 -17.01 -9.91
C PRO A 25 -17.60 -17.20 -11.21
N GLY A 26 -18.92 -17.32 -11.09
CA GLY A 26 -19.83 -17.46 -12.23
C GLY A 26 -20.02 -18.88 -12.75
N LEU A 27 -19.26 -19.87 -12.28
CA LEU A 27 -19.32 -21.24 -12.83
C LEU A 27 -20.71 -21.88 -12.70
N PHE A 28 -21.43 -21.60 -11.60
CA PHE A 28 -22.76 -22.17 -11.35
C PHE A 28 -23.91 -21.26 -11.78
N ASP A 29 -23.62 -20.03 -12.26
CA ASP A 29 -24.65 -19.05 -12.58
C ASP A 29 -25.43 -19.45 -13.84
N GLY A 30 -24.79 -20.17 -14.77
CA GLY A 30 -25.41 -20.69 -15.98
C GLY A 30 -26.20 -22.00 -15.80
N LEU A 31 -26.14 -22.61 -14.63
CA LEU A 31 -26.73 -23.94 -14.35
C LEU A 31 -28.14 -23.82 -13.79
N VAL A 32 -29.05 -23.22 -14.56
CA VAL A 32 -30.44 -22.95 -14.14
C VAL A 32 -31.26 -24.22 -13.84
N GLY A 33 -30.88 -25.35 -14.44
CA GLY A 33 -31.55 -26.65 -14.26
C GLY A 33 -31.04 -27.47 -13.06
N LEU A 34 -30.08 -26.95 -12.29
CA LEU A 34 -29.39 -27.71 -11.27
C LEU A 34 -30.29 -27.98 -10.06
N LYS A 35 -30.50 -29.25 -9.73
CA LYS A 35 -31.39 -29.72 -8.66
C LYS A 35 -30.65 -30.35 -7.48
N ARG A 36 -29.45 -30.88 -7.71
CA ARG A 36 -28.66 -31.55 -6.68
C ARG A 36 -27.18 -31.26 -6.86
N VAL A 37 -26.53 -30.85 -5.78
CA VAL A 37 -25.10 -30.54 -5.75
C VAL A 37 -24.46 -31.18 -4.53
N SER A 38 -23.36 -31.87 -4.77
CA SER A 38 -22.54 -32.49 -3.73
C SER A 38 -21.11 -32.00 -3.85
N LEU A 39 -20.64 -31.26 -2.83
CA LEU A 39 -19.31 -30.64 -2.77
C LEU A 39 -18.54 -30.99 -1.50
N SER A 40 -19.13 -31.76 -0.58
CA SER A 40 -18.50 -32.11 0.69
C SER A 40 -17.22 -32.94 0.51
N GLY A 41 -16.32 -32.91 1.50
CA GLY A 41 -15.08 -33.69 1.45
C GLY A 41 -13.97 -33.09 0.57
N ASN A 42 -14.20 -31.89 0.03
CA ASN A 42 -13.16 -31.13 -0.68
C ASN A 42 -12.36 -30.23 0.27
N PRO A 43 -11.04 -30.07 0.05
CA PRO A 43 -10.18 -29.23 0.88
C PRO A 43 -10.33 -27.74 0.53
N PHE A 44 -11.50 -27.14 0.79
CA PHE A 44 -11.75 -25.74 0.46
C PHE A 44 -10.85 -24.79 1.24
N HIS A 45 -10.23 -23.86 0.51
CA HIS A 45 -9.43 -22.78 1.06
C HIS A 45 -10.31 -21.52 1.18
N CYS A 46 -10.73 -21.22 2.40
CA CYS A 46 -11.67 -20.15 2.73
C CYS A 46 -10.99 -18.78 2.87
N ASP A 47 -10.41 -18.31 1.76
CA ASP A 47 -9.94 -16.94 1.58
C ASP A 47 -10.93 -16.13 0.72
N CYS A 48 -10.49 -14.98 0.20
CA CYS A 48 -11.28 -14.12 -0.68
C CYS A 48 -11.89 -14.84 -1.90
N ARG A 49 -11.24 -15.89 -2.42
CA ARG A 49 -11.75 -16.61 -3.60
C ARG A 49 -12.98 -17.46 -3.31
N ILE A 50 -13.22 -17.84 -2.04
CA ILE A 50 -14.38 -18.67 -1.67
C ILE A 50 -15.69 -17.86 -1.60
N GLN A 51 -15.62 -16.53 -1.61
CA GLN A 51 -16.77 -15.65 -1.39
C GLN A 51 -17.91 -15.91 -2.38
N TYR A 52 -17.58 -16.19 -3.64
CA TYR A 52 -18.57 -16.59 -4.65
C TYR A 52 -19.32 -17.86 -4.22
N LEU A 53 -18.59 -18.91 -3.89
CA LEU A 53 -19.16 -20.20 -3.50
C LEU A 53 -20.03 -20.05 -2.24
N ARG A 54 -19.56 -19.31 -1.23
CA ARG A 54 -20.35 -19.00 -0.04
C ARG A 54 -21.70 -18.37 -0.40
N ASN A 55 -21.68 -17.32 -1.22
CA ASN A 55 -22.89 -16.60 -1.59
C ASN A 55 -23.83 -17.47 -2.44
N TRP A 56 -23.27 -18.32 -3.30
CA TRP A 56 -24.05 -19.29 -4.07
C TRP A 56 -24.71 -20.33 -3.15
N LEU A 57 -23.98 -20.88 -2.18
CA LEU A 57 -24.51 -21.84 -1.19
C LEU A 57 -25.62 -21.23 -0.34
N LEU A 58 -25.46 -19.98 0.11
CA LEU A 58 -26.48 -19.26 0.88
C LEU A 58 -27.81 -19.13 0.12
N LYS A 59 -27.74 -18.89 -1.19
CA LYS A 59 -28.93 -18.78 -2.06
C LYS A 59 -29.55 -20.14 -2.40
N ASN A 60 -28.73 -21.19 -2.46
CA ASN A 60 -29.11 -22.49 -3.03
C ASN A 60 -29.09 -23.65 -1.99
N ARG A 61 -29.26 -23.35 -0.69
CA ARG A 61 -29.18 -24.36 0.38
C ARG A 61 -30.04 -25.60 0.16
N ALA A 62 -31.21 -25.46 -0.46
CA ALA A 62 -32.16 -26.56 -0.69
C ALA A 62 -31.67 -27.63 -1.67
N ILE A 63 -30.74 -27.30 -2.59
CA ILE A 63 -30.20 -28.23 -3.59
C ILE A 63 -28.84 -28.82 -3.18
N VAL A 64 -28.26 -28.33 -2.08
CA VAL A 64 -26.98 -28.81 -1.55
C VAL A 64 -27.21 -30.03 -0.66
N LEU A 65 -26.65 -31.18 -1.05
CA LEU A 65 -26.84 -32.46 -0.35
C LEU A 65 -26.17 -32.47 1.03
N LYS A 66 -24.96 -31.92 1.12
CA LYS A 66 -24.17 -31.83 2.36
C LYS A 66 -23.36 -30.55 2.36
N GLU A 67 -23.39 -29.85 3.48
CA GLU A 67 -22.70 -28.57 3.66
C GLU A 67 -21.17 -28.74 3.50
N PRO A 68 -20.54 -28.02 2.56
CA PRO A 68 -19.09 -28.03 2.45
C PRO A 68 -18.45 -27.22 3.57
N THR A 69 -17.31 -27.71 4.07
CA THR A 69 -16.55 -27.07 5.15
C THR A 69 -15.19 -26.59 4.66
N CYS A 70 -14.64 -25.61 5.37
CA CYS A 70 -13.29 -25.10 5.14
C CYS A 70 -12.25 -26.10 5.63
N ALA A 71 -11.20 -26.33 4.83
CA ALA A 71 -10.01 -27.07 5.26
C ALA A 71 -8.87 -26.13 5.66
N SER A 72 -8.81 -24.94 5.06
CA SER A 72 -7.82 -23.91 5.36
C SER A 72 -8.44 -22.51 5.19
N PRO A 73 -7.85 -21.45 5.77
CA PRO A 73 -6.78 -21.46 6.76
C PRO A 73 -7.22 -22.10 8.09
N SER A 74 -6.26 -22.47 8.95
CA SER A 74 -6.51 -23.15 10.22
C SER A 74 -7.45 -22.39 11.17
N SER A 75 -7.53 -21.07 11.06
CA SER A 75 -8.44 -20.21 11.84
C SER A 75 -9.93 -20.48 11.59
N VAL A 76 -10.28 -20.98 10.39
CA VAL A 76 -11.65 -21.27 9.99
C VAL A 76 -11.84 -22.71 9.57
N ALA A 77 -10.86 -23.58 9.82
CA ALA A 77 -10.93 -24.98 9.46
C ALA A 77 -12.13 -25.66 10.16
N GLN A 78 -12.70 -26.65 9.47
CA GLN A 78 -13.89 -27.40 9.84
C GLN A 78 -15.20 -26.60 9.99
N ARG A 79 -15.18 -25.27 9.81
CA ARG A 79 -16.42 -24.46 9.75
C ARG A 79 -17.13 -24.64 8.42
N ALA A 80 -18.46 -24.57 8.41
CA ALA A 80 -19.21 -24.56 7.16
C ALA A 80 -18.91 -23.28 6.39
N ILE A 81 -18.83 -23.37 5.06
CA ILE A 81 -18.55 -22.20 4.22
C ILE A 81 -19.64 -21.13 4.39
N THR A 82 -20.89 -21.55 4.61
CA THR A 82 -22.02 -20.64 4.85
C THR A 82 -22.05 -19.98 6.23
N GLU A 83 -21.24 -20.45 7.19
CA GLU A 83 -21.12 -19.88 8.55
C GLU A 83 -20.11 -18.73 8.63
N LEU A 84 -19.26 -18.57 7.63
CA LEU A 84 -18.32 -17.44 7.58
C LEU A 84 -19.11 -16.14 7.54
N ALA A 85 -18.79 -15.18 8.41
CA ALA A 85 -19.43 -13.87 8.42
C ALA A 85 -18.84 -12.95 7.35
N ASP A 86 -19.55 -11.87 7.01
CA ASP A 86 -19.15 -10.95 5.93
C ASP A 86 -17.89 -10.13 6.30
N ASP A 87 -17.64 -9.93 7.59
CA ASP A 87 -16.45 -9.28 8.15
C ASP A 87 -15.15 -10.04 7.80
N HIS A 88 -15.18 -11.37 7.73
CA HIS A 88 -14.07 -12.21 7.26
C HIS A 88 -13.59 -11.82 5.86
N PHE A 89 -14.50 -11.29 5.03
CA PHE A 89 -14.21 -10.89 3.64
C PHE A 89 -13.99 -9.38 3.47
N SER A 90 -14.05 -8.58 4.54
CA SER A 90 -13.88 -7.12 4.47
C SER A 90 -12.56 -6.68 3.84
N SER A 91 -11.48 -7.42 4.10
CA SER A 91 -10.14 -7.16 3.57
C SER A 91 -9.99 -7.47 2.08
N CYS A 92 -10.87 -8.31 1.51
CA CYS A 92 -10.79 -8.75 0.12
C CYS A 92 -11.08 -7.63 -0.89
N VAL A 93 -11.85 -6.62 -0.47
CA VAL A 93 -12.17 -5.45 -1.29
C VAL A 93 -10.97 -4.51 -1.38
N LEU A 94 -10.10 -4.49 -0.36
CA LEU A 94 -9.01 -3.52 -0.24
C LEU A 94 -7.78 -3.88 -1.10
N ALA A 95 -7.56 -5.17 -1.36
CA ALA A 95 -6.41 -5.65 -2.14
C ALA A 95 -6.42 -5.15 -3.60
N SER A 96 -7.58 -4.85 -4.16
CA SER A 96 -7.72 -4.36 -5.53
C SER A 96 -7.45 -2.85 -5.69
N CYS A 97 -7.35 -2.10 -4.60
CA CYS A 97 -7.21 -0.63 -4.64
C CYS A 97 -5.77 -0.14 -4.45
N THR A 98 -4.88 -0.95 -3.88
CA THR A 98 -3.50 -0.53 -3.55
C THR A 98 -2.54 -0.65 -4.74
N GLY A 99 -2.81 -1.56 -5.67
CA GLY A 99 -2.00 -1.72 -6.88
C GLY A 99 -2.05 -0.50 -7.81
N GLY A 100 -3.21 0.18 -7.87
CA GLY A 100 -3.37 1.40 -8.66
C GLY A 100 -2.63 2.59 -8.05
N THR A 101 -2.77 2.81 -6.74
CA THR A 101 -2.16 3.96 -6.05
C THR A 101 -0.65 3.87 -5.96
N TYR A 102 -0.09 2.66 -5.77
CA TYR A 102 1.37 2.49 -5.75
C TYR A 102 2.00 2.91 -7.09
N ASN A 103 1.45 2.42 -8.21
CA ASN A 103 1.96 2.74 -9.53
C ASN A 103 1.81 4.22 -9.88
N THR A 104 0.70 4.86 -9.49
CA THR A 104 0.52 6.31 -9.71
C THR A 104 1.47 7.13 -8.83
N VAL A 105 1.67 6.77 -7.56
CA VAL A 105 2.61 7.45 -6.66
C VAL A 105 4.05 7.31 -7.18
N VAL A 106 4.48 6.11 -7.54
CA VAL A 106 5.82 5.88 -8.13
C VAL A 106 5.98 6.65 -9.44
N GLY A 107 4.96 6.67 -10.29
CA GLY A 107 4.95 7.44 -11.53
C GLY A 107 5.08 8.95 -11.30
N VAL A 108 4.32 9.50 -10.34
CA VAL A 108 4.40 10.93 -9.97
C VAL A 108 5.78 11.27 -9.42
N MET A 109 6.32 10.44 -8.51
CA MET A 109 7.66 10.64 -7.96
C MET A 109 8.74 10.62 -9.05
N LEU A 110 8.65 9.68 -9.99
CA LEU A 110 9.58 9.59 -11.13
C LEU A 110 9.47 10.82 -12.04
N CYS A 111 8.24 11.24 -12.38
CA CYS A 111 8.00 12.44 -13.18
C CYS A 111 8.56 13.70 -12.52
N CYS A 112 8.40 13.85 -11.20
CA CYS A 112 8.98 14.95 -10.43
C CYS A 112 10.51 14.95 -10.51
N LEU A 113 11.16 13.80 -10.33
CA LEU A 113 12.62 13.68 -10.43
C LEU A 113 13.12 14.05 -11.83
N ILE A 114 12.46 13.56 -12.88
CA ILE A 114 12.80 13.91 -14.27
C ILE A 114 12.63 15.41 -14.49
N ALA A 115 11.54 16.02 -14.01
CA ALA A 115 11.32 17.46 -14.13
C ALA A 115 12.42 18.27 -13.42
N LEU A 116 12.82 17.86 -12.21
CA LEU A 116 13.90 18.51 -11.45
C LEU A 116 15.26 18.38 -12.15
N LEU A 117 15.56 17.20 -12.71
CA LEU A 117 16.78 16.99 -13.51
C LEU A 117 16.77 17.84 -14.78
N LEU A 118 15.65 17.88 -15.51
CA LEU A 118 15.53 18.73 -16.69
C LEU A 118 15.66 20.21 -16.32
N TRP A 119 15.10 20.63 -15.19
CA TRP A 119 15.18 22.01 -14.72
C TRP A 119 16.60 22.39 -14.29
N SER A 120 17.31 21.50 -13.59
CA SER A 120 18.72 21.72 -13.24
C SER A 120 19.63 21.73 -14.46
N LEU A 121 19.39 20.88 -15.47
CA LEU A 121 20.10 20.92 -16.75
C LEU A 121 19.82 22.20 -17.53
N ARG A 122 18.57 22.70 -17.51
CA ARG A 122 18.20 23.99 -18.13
C ARG A 122 18.90 25.15 -17.44
N LEU A 123 18.93 25.14 -16.10
CA LEU A 123 19.62 26.15 -15.28
C LEU A 123 21.14 26.10 -15.50
N ALA A 124 21.72 24.90 -15.56
CA ALA A 124 23.13 24.71 -15.87
C ALA A 124 23.46 25.21 -17.28
N LYS A 125 22.60 24.91 -18.28
CA LYS A 125 22.75 25.37 -19.67
C LYS A 125 22.62 26.88 -19.81
N SER A 126 21.67 27.51 -19.11
CA SER A 126 21.56 28.98 -19.10
C SER A 126 22.76 29.63 -18.40
N SER A 127 23.39 28.93 -17.47
CA SER A 127 24.61 29.37 -16.78
C SER A 127 25.90 29.08 -17.57
N THR A 128 25.90 28.13 -18.52
CA THR A 128 27.05 27.87 -19.40
C THR A 128 27.18 28.89 -20.53
N ILE A 129 26.17 29.75 -20.72
CA ILE A 129 26.19 30.84 -21.71
C ILE A 129 26.92 32.09 -21.16
N THR A 130 27.14 32.20 -19.84
CA THR A 130 27.91 33.30 -19.23
C THR A 130 29.40 33.00 -19.01
N LEU A 131 29.90 31.84 -19.44
CA LEU A 131 31.33 31.52 -19.44
C LEU A 131 31.94 31.47 -20.86
N TYR A 132 31.34 32.18 -21.83
CA TYR A 132 32.01 32.51 -23.08
C TYR A 132 32.81 33.82 -22.89
N ILE A 133 34.02 33.67 -22.37
CA ILE A 133 35.21 34.50 -22.69
C ILE A 133 34.89 36.01 -22.87
N ASP A 134 34.82 36.77 -21.77
CA ASP A 134 35.17 38.20 -21.83
C ASP A 134 36.71 38.28 -21.84
N ASP A 135 37.29 38.10 -23.01
CA ASP A 135 38.71 38.36 -23.24
C ASP A 135 38.85 39.34 -24.41
N ARG A 136 38.59 40.60 -24.11
CA ARG A 136 39.26 41.72 -24.78
C ARG A 136 39.84 42.65 -23.73
N HIS A 137 41.10 42.40 -23.39
CA HIS A 137 41.99 43.45 -22.94
C HIS A 137 42.07 44.56 -24.00
N THR A 138 41.37 45.66 -23.77
CA THR A 138 41.77 46.99 -24.25
C THR A 138 41.48 47.97 -23.12
N GLY A 139 42.53 48.40 -22.43
CA GLY A 139 42.44 49.24 -21.25
C GLY A 139 41.88 50.62 -21.52
N LEU A 140 41.59 51.34 -20.44
CA LEU A 140 41.75 52.78 -20.25
C LEU A 140 41.21 53.17 -18.86
N GLU A 141 41.93 54.09 -18.22
CA GLU A 141 41.57 54.92 -17.07
C GLU A 141 40.86 54.31 -15.84
N ALA A 142 41.62 54.16 -14.76
CA ALA A 142 41.06 54.14 -13.40
C ALA A 142 40.91 55.59 -12.90
N ASP A 143 39.76 56.20 -13.16
CA ASP A 143 39.38 57.44 -12.47
C ASP A 143 38.82 57.11 -11.08
N SER A 144 39.65 57.39 -10.09
CA SER A 144 39.33 57.33 -8.67
C SER A 144 38.25 58.36 -8.30
N LEU A 145 37.10 57.89 -7.79
CA LEU A 145 36.13 58.71 -7.07
C LEU A 145 35.73 58.08 -5.73
N PRO A 146 35.47 58.89 -4.69
CA PRO A 146 35.73 58.52 -3.31
C PRO A 146 34.62 57.68 -2.66
N SER A 147 35.09 56.74 -1.84
CA SER A 147 34.33 55.95 -0.87
C SER A 147 33.41 56.82 0.00
N LEU A 148 32.10 56.65 -0.12
CA LEU A 148 31.15 57.05 0.92
C LEU A 148 30.73 55.82 1.72
N ARG A 149 31.11 55.84 2.99
CA ARG A 149 30.80 54.86 4.03
C ARG A 149 29.28 54.72 4.26
N PRO A 150 28.83 53.54 4.72
CA PRO A 150 27.42 53.22 4.92
C PRO A 150 26.90 53.77 6.25
N THR A 151 25.67 54.28 6.28
CA THR A 151 24.98 54.57 7.55
C THR A 151 23.48 54.30 7.50
N HIS A 152 23.10 53.24 8.21
CA HIS A 152 22.04 53.19 9.21
C HIS A 152 20.55 53.28 8.78
N ARG A 153 19.91 52.10 8.82
CA ARG A 153 18.70 51.76 9.60
C ARG A 153 17.50 52.73 9.53
N ARG A 154 16.43 52.28 8.87
CA ARG A 154 15.04 52.43 9.37
C ARG A 154 14.22 51.18 9.08
N ARG A 155 13.57 50.69 10.13
CA ARG A 155 12.54 49.65 10.15
C ARG A 155 11.20 50.34 9.89
N LEU A 156 10.38 49.84 8.97
CA LEU A 156 8.98 50.23 8.85
C LEU A 156 8.13 48.95 8.95
N HIS A 157 7.28 48.93 9.98
CA HIS A 157 6.22 47.94 10.13
C HIS A 157 4.99 48.38 9.30
N THR A 158 4.04 47.44 9.18
CA THR A 158 2.56 47.62 9.21
C THR A 158 1.86 47.05 7.95
N THR A 159 1.31 45.82 8.12
CA THR A 159 -0.06 45.31 7.77
C THR A 159 -0.53 45.35 6.30
N LEU A 160 -1.43 44.52 5.77
CA LEU A 160 -2.21 43.31 6.10
C LEU A 160 -2.81 42.89 4.73
N SER A 161 -2.95 41.60 4.44
CA SER A 161 -4.10 41.09 3.69
C SER A 161 -4.13 39.56 3.76
N GLU A 162 -5.21 39.08 4.37
CA GLU A 162 -5.61 37.70 4.55
C GLU A 162 -5.98 37.05 3.21
N VAL A 163 -5.60 35.78 3.02
CA VAL A 163 -6.42 34.84 2.25
C VAL A 163 -6.56 33.58 3.08
N ARG A 164 -7.77 33.39 3.58
CA ARG A 164 -8.25 32.17 4.24
C ARG A 164 -8.82 31.28 3.15
N VAL A 165 -8.36 30.04 3.05
CA VAL A 165 -9.09 28.98 2.35
C VAL A 165 -9.33 27.89 3.38
N ASP A 166 -10.59 27.77 3.76
CA ASP A 166 -11.08 26.80 4.73
C ASP A 166 -11.03 25.40 4.12
N LEU A 167 -10.34 24.47 4.81
CA LEU A 167 -10.42 23.05 4.52
C LEU A 167 -11.35 22.43 5.58
N ASN A 168 -12.63 22.29 5.24
CA ASN A 168 -13.59 21.58 6.07
C ASN A 168 -13.93 20.22 5.44
N SER A 169 -13.99 19.23 6.33
CA SER A 169 -14.67 17.94 6.19
C SER A 169 -13.97 16.86 5.36
N PHE A 170 -13.31 15.92 6.04
CA PHE A 170 -13.94 14.63 6.35
C PHE A 170 -13.11 13.91 7.43
N SER A 171 -13.72 13.67 8.59
CA SER A 171 -13.26 12.70 9.58
C SER A 171 -14.08 11.42 9.41
N CYS A 172 -13.43 10.27 9.58
CA CYS A 172 -14.07 9.09 10.16
C CYS A 172 -13.10 8.52 11.21
N ALA A 173 -13.69 8.17 12.36
CA ALA A 173 -13.06 8.01 13.66
C ALA A 173 -11.95 6.95 13.69
N GLU A 174 -10.80 7.36 14.22
CA GLU A 174 -9.70 6.50 14.60
C GLU A 174 -9.94 6.03 16.04
N THR A 175 -10.56 4.86 16.21
CA THR A 175 -10.64 4.20 17.52
C THR A 175 -9.31 3.53 17.84
N LEU A 176 -8.50 4.26 18.59
CA LEU A 176 -7.65 3.78 19.69
C LEU A 176 -7.13 2.33 19.58
N GLU A 177 -6.02 2.14 18.88
CA GLU A 177 -5.00 1.21 19.37
C GLU A 177 -3.70 1.98 19.65
N ARG A 178 -3.29 1.87 20.91
CA ARG A 178 -2.07 2.45 21.47
C ARG A 178 -0.84 1.87 20.75
N PRO A 179 0.10 2.67 20.24
CA PRO A 179 1.44 2.17 20.02
C PRO A 179 2.14 2.14 21.38
N LEU A 180 2.26 0.96 21.96
CA LEU A 180 3.21 0.70 23.04
C LEU A 180 4.62 0.75 22.41
N ILE A 181 5.14 1.97 22.22
CA ILE A 181 6.57 2.19 21.97
C ILE A 181 7.27 1.94 23.30
N ASN A 182 7.50 0.68 23.63
CA ASN A 182 8.59 0.30 24.51
C ASN A 182 9.80 0.03 23.62
N MET A 183 10.61 1.06 23.43
CA MET A 183 12.02 0.88 23.12
C MET A 183 12.82 1.54 24.22
N GLU A 184 12.69 0.97 25.43
CA GLU A 184 13.61 1.23 26.52
C GLU A 184 14.68 0.14 26.49
N LEU A 185 15.91 0.59 26.30
CA LEU A 185 17.12 -0.21 26.15
C LEU A 185 17.26 -1.19 27.33
N LEU A 186 17.18 -2.49 27.05
CA LEU A 186 17.66 -3.51 27.99
C LEU A 186 19.21 -3.52 27.93
N PRO A 187 19.92 -3.36 29.06
CA PRO A 187 21.38 -3.10 29.10
C PRO A 187 22.24 -4.34 28.77
N GLN A 188 21.68 -5.37 28.13
CA GLN A 188 22.31 -6.68 27.97
C GLN A 188 23.13 -6.84 26.67
N VAL A 189 23.13 -5.86 25.77
CA VAL A 189 23.94 -5.94 24.53
C VAL A 189 25.35 -5.34 24.70
N LEU A 190 25.56 -4.50 25.72
CA LEU A 190 26.89 -3.90 25.98
C LEU A 190 27.87 -4.87 26.67
N ASP A 191 27.34 -5.92 27.31
CA ASP A 191 28.16 -6.90 28.04
C ASP A 191 28.68 -8.06 27.15
N MET A 192 28.09 -8.24 25.96
CA MET A 192 28.59 -9.20 24.96
C MET A 192 29.75 -8.65 24.13
N LEU A 193 29.85 -7.33 23.97
CA LEU A 193 30.92 -6.68 23.21
C LEU A 193 32.20 -6.45 24.02
N ASN A 194 32.12 -6.39 25.35
CA ASN A 194 33.30 -6.20 26.21
C ASN A 194 33.98 -7.54 26.63
N LYS A 195 33.36 -8.69 26.31
CA LYS A 195 33.96 -10.02 26.53
C LYS A 195 34.88 -10.47 25.39
N LYS A 196 34.87 -9.76 24.25
CA LYS A 196 35.65 -10.11 23.04
C LYS A 196 36.96 -9.33 22.86
N HIS A 197 37.16 -8.25 23.62
CA HIS A 197 38.42 -7.50 23.63
C HIS A 197 38.89 -7.31 25.07
N ASN A 198 39.85 -8.13 25.47
CA ASN A 198 40.41 -8.27 26.81
C ASN A 198 41.20 -7.00 27.24
N ILE A 199 40.52 -5.88 27.45
CA ILE A 199 41.12 -4.60 27.79
C ILE A 199 40.71 -4.24 29.23
N LYS A 200 41.65 -4.41 30.16
CA LYS A 200 41.51 -3.96 31.56
C LYS A 200 41.99 -2.52 31.66
N ILE A 201 41.09 -1.59 31.98
CA ILE A 201 41.46 -0.26 32.45
C ILE A 201 41.16 -0.22 33.95
N LYS A 202 42.21 -0.04 34.75
CA LYS A 202 42.15 0.05 36.21
C LYS A 202 42.03 1.53 36.56
N ASN A 203 40.91 1.93 37.17
CA ASN A 203 40.72 3.29 37.67
C ASN A 203 41.41 3.47 39.03
N THR A 204 42.07 4.61 39.19
CA THR A 204 42.24 5.33 40.47
C THR A 204 41.59 6.69 40.30
#